data_AF-A0AAN8ZW52-F1
#
_entry.id   AF-A0AAN8ZW52-F1
#
_cell.length_a   1.000
_cell.length_b   1.000
_cell.length_c   1.000
_cell.angle_alpha   90.00
_cell.angle_beta   90.00
_cell.angle_gamma   90.00
#
_symmetry.space_group_name_H-M   'P 1'
#
loop_
_entity.id
_entity.type
_entity.pdbx_description
1 polymer ?
#
loop_
_entity_poly.entity_id
_entity_poly.type
_entity_poly.pdbx_seq_one_letter_code
_entity_poly.pdbx_strand_id
1 'polypeptide(L)'
;MLILSSSTSFLTLRVSLSLSSTPFISSSSTASSFPLFLSCTPPVRSFSSVSSLRSRNNKGPCVVLYSSSSPMAEMVDDAVTVPSEDNNEENPCRSILDIDSEEGRGQVVCKILVSKSESYVGNISLFHEIEEKLNQGHNVVLFSNHQTEADPAVIALLLENTHARIAENMTYVAGDRVITDPLCKPFSMGRNLICVYSKKHMFDVPELADMKRKANIRSLKEMAVLLRGGSQIVWIAPSGGRDRPDPETGEWYPAPFDPSSVDNMTRLALHSGVPGHVFPLALLCYDIMPPPRQVEKEIGEKRLVSFCGVGLSVASEISFQEVAAAHEDPEKAKVAYQEALYNSVTEQYNVLKSAIYGKEGLAASTPSVSLSQPWV
;
A
#
# COMPACT_ATOMS: atom_id res chain seq x y z
N MET A 1 8.65 -18.12 14.14
CA MET A 1 9.64 -18.15 13.06
C MET A 1 9.42 -19.44 12.31
N LEU A 2 8.73 -19.39 11.18
CA LEU A 2 8.47 -20.57 10.34
C LEU A 2 9.13 -20.34 8.99
N ILE A 3 9.91 -21.34 8.58
CA ILE A 3 10.73 -21.39 7.37
C ILE A 3 9.92 -22.14 6.32
N LEU A 4 9.91 -21.65 5.09
CA LEU A 4 9.42 -22.37 3.92
C LEU A 4 10.62 -22.59 2.99
N SER A 5 10.91 -23.84 2.68
CA SER A 5 11.80 -24.27 1.60
C SER A 5 10.99 -25.15 0.66
N SER A 6 11.10 -24.91 -0.65
CA SER A 6 10.47 -25.76 -1.65
C SER A 6 11.30 -27.02 -1.88
N SER A 7 10.70 -28.19 -1.63
CA SER A 7 11.16 -29.45 -2.23
C SER A 7 9.94 -30.22 -2.73
N THR A 8 10.02 -30.57 -4.01
CA THR A 8 9.02 -31.31 -4.77
C THR A 8 8.73 -32.68 -4.15
N SER A 9 7.45 -33.07 -4.25
CA SER A 9 6.90 -34.42 -4.09
C SER A 9 6.55 -34.86 -2.66
N PHE A 10 5.24 -35.02 -2.43
CA PHE A 10 4.51 -35.72 -1.36
C PHE A 10 5.23 -35.91 -0.01
N LEU A 11 4.72 -35.28 1.07
CA LEU A 11 4.95 -35.82 2.42
C LEU A 11 3.86 -35.48 3.44
N THR A 12 3.53 -36.51 4.21
CA THR A 12 2.57 -36.63 5.32
C THR A 12 2.94 -35.75 6.53
N LEU A 13 1.91 -35.21 7.20
CA LEU A 13 2.03 -34.44 8.44
C LEU A 13 2.60 -35.30 9.59
N ARG A 14 3.77 -34.94 10.11
CA ARG A 14 4.25 -35.33 11.45
C ARG A 14 4.34 -34.09 12.33
N VAL A 15 3.60 -34.08 13.42
CA VAL A 15 3.76 -33.10 14.50
C VAL A 15 4.84 -33.62 15.45
N SER A 16 6.00 -32.95 15.50
CA SER A 16 7.02 -33.17 16.53
C SER A 16 7.12 -31.94 17.42
N LEU A 17 6.62 -32.06 18.65
CA LEU A 17 6.85 -31.11 19.74
C LEU A 17 8.19 -31.47 20.41
N SER A 18 9.21 -30.62 20.28
CA SER A 18 10.41 -30.72 21.14
C SER A 18 10.14 -29.95 22.43
N LEU A 19 9.81 -30.65 23.51
CA LEU A 19 9.80 -30.10 24.85
C LEU A 19 11.17 -30.36 25.49
N SER A 20 11.90 -29.29 25.78
CA SER A 20 13.09 -29.33 26.63
C SER A 20 12.67 -29.69 28.05
N SER A 21 13.32 -30.72 28.57
CA SER A 21 13.13 -31.39 29.86
C SER A 21 13.33 -30.52 31.10
N THR A 22 12.45 -30.69 32.10
CA THR A 22 12.79 -31.07 33.48
C THR A 22 11.52 -31.41 34.27
N PRO A 23 11.61 -32.24 35.33
CA PRO A 23 10.57 -33.22 35.68
C PRO A 23 9.67 -32.76 36.83
N PHE A 24 8.49 -33.37 36.99
CA PHE A 24 8.03 -33.94 38.28
C PHE A 24 6.70 -34.72 38.16
N ILE A 25 6.81 -36.02 38.48
CA ILE A 25 5.93 -36.92 39.26
C ILE A 25 4.45 -37.18 38.85
N SER A 26 4.19 -38.48 38.78
CA SER A 26 3.00 -39.26 38.41
C SER A 26 1.92 -39.44 39.49
N SER A 27 0.66 -39.62 39.06
CA SER A 27 -0.35 -40.59 39.55
C SER A 27 -1.60 -40.45 38.65
N SER A 28 -2.07 -41.41 37.82
CA SER A 28 -2.57 -42.79 37.96
C SER A 28 -4.08 -42.91 38.22
N SER A 29 -4.77 -43.64 37.31
CA SER A 29 -6.03 -44.42 37.46
C SER A 29 -7.38 -43.66 37.53
N THR A 30 -8.54 -44.09 37.00
CA THR A 30 -9.00 -45.31 36.30
C THR A 30 -10.41 -45.11 35.69
N ALA A 31 -10.64 -45.71 34.52
CA ALA A 31 -11.78 -46.50 34.01
C ALA A 31 -13.26 -46.30 34.48
N SER A 32 -14.20 -46.28 33.53
CA SER A 32 -15.21 -47.36 33.31
C SER A 32 -16.30 -46.99 32.27
N SER A 33 -16.97 -48.02 31.75
CA SER A 33 -17.67 -48.09 30.46
C SER A 33 -19.19 -48.37 30.60
N PHE A 34 -19.90 -48.31 29.45
CA PHE A 34 -21.15 -49.03 29.05
C PHE A 34 -22.48 -48.25 28.88
N PRO A 35 -23.41 -48.71 27.98
CA PRO A 35 -24.09 -47.89 26.96
C PRO A 35 -25.64 -48.03 26.95
N LEU A 36 -26.38 -47.31 26.08
CA LEU A 36 -27.63 -47.79 25.42
C LEU A 36 -28.26 -46.77 24.43
N PHE A 37 -28.40 -47.21 23.17
CA PHE A 37 -29.51 -47.11 22.18
C PHE A 37 -30.19 -45.78 21.72
N LEU A 38 -30.21 -45.64 20.37
CA LEU A 38 -31.22 -45.16 19.40
C LEU A 38 -31.95 -43.80 19.57
N SER A 39 -31.80 -42.89 18.59
CA SER A 39 -32.81 -42.62 17.53
C SER A 39 -32.42 -41.45 16.61
N CYS A 40 -33.04 -41.42 15.42
CA CYS A 40 -32.74 -40.59 14.25
C CYS A 40 -33.18 -39.10 14.37
N THR A 41 -32.31 -38.21 13.86
CA THR A 41 -32.50 -36.95 13.08
C THR A 41 -33.75 -36.07 13.24
N PRO A 42 -33.66 -34.76 12.91
CA PRO A 42 -32.76 -33.72 13.44
C PRO A 42 -33.59 -32.54 13.98
N PRO A 43 -32.98 -31.59 14.72
CA PRO A 43 -33.39 -30.21 14.44
C PRO A 43 -32.24 -29.20 14.46
N VAL A 44 -32.35 -28.26 13.51
CA VAL A 44 -32.15 -26.81 13.65
C VAL A 44 -31.68 -26.35 15.03
N ARG A 45 -30.53 -25.68 15.10
CA ARG A 45 -30.13 -24.65 16.10
C ARG A 45 -28.81 -24.03 15.65
N SER A 46 -28.78 -22.73 15.35
CA SER A 46 -28.35 -21.67 16.27
C SER A 46 -27.01 -21.97 16.95
N PHE A 47 -25.93 -21.35 16.49
CA PHE A 47 -24.67 -21.29 17.22
C PHE A 47 -24.56 -19.96 17.95
N SER A 48 -24.93 -20.00 19.24
CA SER A 48 -24.38 -19.14 20.27
C SER A 48 -23.40 -19.96 21.09
N SER A 49 -22.11 -19.60 21.09
CA SER A 49 -21.23 -19.53 22.27
C SER A 49 -19.77 -19.44 21.82
N VAL A 50 -19.18 -18.26 21.98
CA VAL A 50 -17.72 -18.07 21.96
C VAL A 50 -17.20 -18.38 23.35
N SER A 51 -16.55 -19.53 23.52
CA SER A 51 -15.77 -19.81 24.73
C SER A 51 -14.35 -19.25 24.54
N SER A 52 -14.07 -18.13 25.20
CA SER A 52 -12.75 -17.52 25.28
C SER A 52 -11.85 -18.34 26.22
N LEU A 53 -10.79 -18.94 25.70
CA LEU A 53 -9.60 -19.26 26.49
C LEU A 53 -8.51 -18.22 26.17
N ARG A 54 -8.36 -17.24 27.08
CA ARG A 54 -7.22 -16.31 27.11
C ARG A 54 -5.97 -17.07 27.53
N SER A 55 -5.05 -17.27 26.59
CA SER A 55 -3.65 -17.52 26.90
C SER A 55 -2.89 -16.19 26.89
N ARG A 56 -2.33 -15.82 28.05
CA ARG A 56 -1.43 -14.69 28.21
C ARG A 56 -0.08 -15.06 27.58
N ASN A 57 0.21 -14.58 26.38
CA ASN A 57 1.58 -14.29 25.95
C ASN A 57 1.59 -13.31 24.76
N ASN A 58 2.28 -12.19 24.95
CA ASN A 58 2.39 -11.02 24.07
C ASN A 58 3.21 -11.30 22.79
N LYS A 59 2.58 -11.85 21.75
CA LYS A 59 2.99 -11.67 20.34
C LYS A 59 1.70 -11.62 19.52
N GLY A 60 1.48 -10.54 18.77
CA GLY A 60 0.31 -10.38 17.91
C GLY A 60 0.15 -11.54 16.92
N PRO A 61 -1.04 -11.76 16.36
CA PRO A 61 -1.28 -12.85 15.42
C PRO A 61 -0.48 -12.60 14.14
N CYS A 62 0.61 -13.32 13.97
CA CYS A 62 1.30 -13.45 12.69
C CYS A 62 0.48 -14.43 11.86
N VAL A 63 -0.22 -13.93 10.83
CA VAL A 63 -0.93 -14.79 9.88
C VAL A 63 0.10 -15.35 8.91
N VAL A 64 0.34 -16.65 9.01
CA VAL A 64 1.13 -17.40 8.02
C VAL A 64 0.17 -17.93 6.98
N LEU A 65 0.22 -17.38 5.78
CA LEU A 65 -0.57 -17.86 4.65
C LEU A 65 0.06 -19.16 4.13
N TYR A 66 -0.65 -20.28 4.29
CA TYR A 66 -0.35 -21.55 3.63
C TYR A 66 -1.30 -21.73 2.45
N SER A 67 -0.76 -22.05 1.27
CA SER A 67 -1.57 -22.52 0.15
C SER A 67 -1.97 -23.98 0.41
N SER A 68 -3.09 -24.19 1.10
CA SER A 68 -3.78 -25.47 1.11
C SER A 68 -5.28 -25.22 1.25
N SER A 69 -6.01 -25.44 0.15
CA SER A 69 -7.46 -25.64 0.02
C SER A 69 -8.34 -24.93 1.07
N SER A 70 -8.48 -23.62 0.90
CA SER A 70 -9.57 -22.74 1.36
C SER A 70 -9.51 -21.46 0.51
N PRO A 71 -10.53 -20.57 0.43
CA PRO A 71 -10.89 -19.75 -0.73
C PRO A 71 -9.77 -18.92 -1.41
N MET A 72 -8.65 -18.65 -0.74
CA MET A 72 -7.43 -18.08 -1.36
C MET A 72 -6.70 -19.01 -2.35
N ALA A 73 -6.85 -20.34 -2.24
CA ALA A 73 -6.28 -21.28 -3.20
C ALA A 73 -7.00 -21.18 -4.56
N GLU A 74 -8.33 -21.05 -4.56
CA GLU A 74 -9.09 -20.72 -5.78
C GLU A 74 -8.74 -19.31 -6.30
N MET A 75 -8.48 -18.33 -5.42
CA MET A 75 -8.09 -16.96 -5.84
C MET A 75 -6.72 -16.86 -6.52
N VAL A 76 -5.79 -17.78 -6.22
CA VAL A 76 -4.47 -17.87 -6.87
C VAL A 76 -4.52 -18.79 -8.09
N ASP A 77 -5.25 -19.91 -8.02
CA ASP A 77 -5.39 -20.82 -9.16
C ASP A 77 -6.16 -20.17 -10.32
N ASP A 78 -7.24 -19.42 -10.07
CA ASP A 78 -8.00 -18.71 -11.12
C ASP A 78 -7.21 -17.57 -11.77
N ALA A 79 -6.25 -16.97 -11.06
CA ALA A 79 -5.37 -15.94 -11.61
C ALA A 79 -4.18 -16.53 -12.40
N VAL A 80 -3.86 -17.80 -12.17
CA VAL A 80 -2.77 -18.54 -12.82
C VAL A 80 -3.27 -19.34 -14.04
N THR A 81 -4.57 -19.66 -14.12
CA THR A 81 -5.21 -20.25 -15.31
C THR A 81 -5.90 -19.20 -16.19
N VAL A 82 -5.15 -18.29 -16.78
CA VAL A 82 -5.56 -17.61 -18.02
C VAL A 82 -4.76 -18.25 -19.15
N PRO A 83 -5.40 -18.78 -20.22
CA PRO A 83 -4.67 -19.40 -21.32
C PRO A 83 -3.69 -18.39 -21.92
N SER A 84 -2.46 -18.84 -22.14
CA SER A 84 -1.36 -18.08 -22.74
C SER A 84 -1.55 -17.83 -24.25
N GLU A 85 -2.76 -17.52 -24.71
CA GLU A 85 -3.07 -17.26 -26.11
C GLU A 85 -4.15 -16.18 -26.21
N ASP A 86 -3.73 -14.91 -26.20
CA ASP A 86 -4.40 -13.89 -27.00
C ASP A 86 -3.38 -12.83 -27.44
N ASN A 87 -2.95 -12.97 -28.70
CA ASN A 87 -2.11 -12.02 -29.43
C ASN A 87 -2.96 -10.83 -29.90
N ASN A 88 -3.44 -10.00 -28.98
CA ASN A 88 -3.96 -8.68 -29.32
C ASN A 88 -3.04 -7.61 -28.71
N GLU A 89 -2.51 -6.72 -29.55
CA GLU A 89 -1.78 -5.53 -29.17
C GLU A 89 -2.67 -4.60 -28.33
N GLU A 90 -2.81 -4.90 -27.04
CA GLU A 90 -3.49 -4.04 -26.09
C GLU A 90 -2.58 -2.87 -25.69
N ASN A 91 -3.15 -1.67 -25.72
CA ASN A 91 -2.48 -0.44 -25.32
C ASN A 91 -2.12 -0.48 -23.82
N PRO A 92 -0.84 -0.48 -23.42
CA PRO A 92 -0.44 -0.57 -22.01
C PRO A 92 -0.72 0.70 -21.19
N CYS A 93 -1.36 1.70 -21.79
CA CYS A 93 -1.59 3.02 -21.22
C CYS A 93 -2.99 3.18 -20.61
N ARG A 94 -3.88 2.20 -20.79
CA ARG A 94 -5.26 2.29 -20.31
C ARG A 94 -5.83 0.91 -19.99
N SER A 95 -5.32 0.31 -18.92
CA SER A 95 -5.95 -0.86 -18.32
C SER A 95 -6.89 -0.39 -17.20
N ILE A 96 -8.11 0.03 -17.56
CA ILE A 96 -9.23 -0.07 -16.61
C ILE A 96 -9.62 -1.54 -16.68
N LEU A 97 -9.04 -2.35 -15.80
CA LEU A 97 -9.42 -3.75 -15.68
C LEU A 97 -10.65 -3.80 -14.78
N ASP A 98 -11.82 -3.78 -15.42
CA ASP A 98 -13.08 -4.15 -14.80
C ASP A 98 -12.97 -5.61 -14.33
N ILE A 99 -13.04 -5.81 -13.02
CA ILE A 99 -13.34 -7.13 -12.42
C ILE A 99 -14.52 -6.92 -11.48
N ASP A 100 -15.48 -7.84 -11.61
CA ASP A 100 -16.86 -7.88 -11.13
C ASP A 100 -17.09 -7.82 -9.59
N SER A 101 -16.32 -7.02 -8.86
CA SER A 101 -16.73 -6.52 -7.54
C SER A 101 -16.39 -5.03 -7.47
N GLU A 102 -17.37 -4.19 -7.11
CA GLU A 102 -17.17 -2.74 -6.87
C GLU A 102 -15.99 -2.45 -5.91
N GLU A 103 -15.56 -3.45 -5.13
CA GLU A 103 -14.37 -3.40 -4.30
C GLU A 103 -13.23 -4.26 -4.88
N GLY A 104 -12.11 -3.62 -5.27
CA GLY A 104 -10.94 -4.34 -5.81
C GLY A 104 -10.28 -5.29 -4.81
N ARG A 105 -9.70 -6.40 -5.27
CA ARG A 105 -9.11 -7.47 -4.43
C ARG A 105 -8.08 -6.95 -3.41
N GLY A 106 -7.27 -5.96 -3.78
CA GLY A 106 -6.32 -5.31 -2.87
C GLY A 106 -6.99 -4.60 -1.68
N GLN A 107 -8.18 -4.02 -1.86
CA GLN A 107 -8.92 -3.37 -0.79
C GLN A 107 -9.36 -4.37 0.28
N VAL A 108 -9.84 -5.55 -0.13
CA VAL A 108 -10.25 -6.64 0.77
C VAL A 108 -9.09 -7.10 1.64
N VAL A 109 -7.90 -7.27 1.05
CA VAL A 109 -6.69 -7.65 1.79
C VAL A 109 -6.32 -6.57 2.81
N CYS A 110 -6.31 -5.29 2.42
CA CYS A 110 -6.01 -4.20 3.33
C CYS A 110 -7.02 -4.10 4.49
N LYS A 111 -8.32 -4.33 4.25
CA LYS A 111 -9.34 -4.36 5.32
C LYS A 111 -9.05 -5.41 6.39
N ILE A 112 -8.41 -6.51 6.03
CA ILE A 112 -8.02 -7.57 6.98
C ILE A 112 -6.73 -7.22 7.72
N LEU A 113 -5.77 -6.57 7.05
CA LEU A 113 -4.43 -6.33 7.59
C LEU A 113 -4.31 -5.00 8.37
N VAL A 114 -5.24 -4.06 8.18
CA VAL A 114 -5.18 -2.76 8.84
C VAL A 114 -5.88 -2.77 10.20
N SER A 115 -5.11 -2.43 11.23
CA SER A 115 -5.61 -2.16 12.58
C SER A 115 -6.21 -0.75 12.65
N LYS A 116 -7.52 -0.62 12.42
CA LYS A 116 -8.22 0.67 12.46
C LYS A 116 -8.02 1.41 13.80
N SER A 117 -7.96 0.71 14.93
CA SER A 117 -7.72 1.33 16.26
C SER A 117 -6.32 1.90 16.45
N GLU A 118 -5.34 1.43 15.67
CA GLU A 118 -3.94 1.88 15.72
C GLU A 118 -3.54 2.66 14.47
N SER A 119 -4.52 3.05 13.66
CA SER A 119 -4.31 3.83 12.43
C SER A 119 -4.74 5.27 12.63
N TYR A 120 -4.17 6.20 11.87
CA TYR A 120 -4.42 7.64 12.03
C TYR A 120 -4.44 8.36 10.68
N VAL A 121 -5.25 9.41 10.59
CA VAL A 121 -5.28 10.37 9.47
C VAL A 121 -4.93 11.75 10.00
N GLY A 122 -3.83 12.31 9.53
CA GLY A 122 -3.36 13.66 9.78
C GLY A 122 -4.02 14.68 8.85
N ASN A 123 -4.44 15.80 9.44
CA ASN A 123 -5.04 16.96 8.78
C ASN A 123 -6.21 16.60 7.87
N ILE A 124 -7.18 15.86 8.40
CA ILE A 124 -8.33 15.40 7.63
C ILE A 124 -9.09 16.53 6.91
N SER A 125 -9.11 17.74 7.49
CA SER A 125 -9.73 18.92 6.89
C SER A 125 -9.11 19.35 5.56
N LEU A 126 -7.83 19.06 5.32
CA LEU A 126 -7.17 19.38 4.06
C LEU A 126 -7.61 18.45 2.92
N PHE A 127 -8.10 17.24 3.23
CA PHE A 127 -8.73 16.40 2.21
C PHE A 127 -10.06 17.01 1.74
N HIS A 128 -10.82 17.70 2.62
CA HIS A 128 -11.98 18.47 2.21
C HIS A 128 -11.58 19.63 1.28
N GLU A 129 -10.51 20.37 1.61
CA GLU A 129 -9.98 21.43 0.72
C GLU A 129 -9.59 20.86 -0.65
N ILE A 130 -8.96 19.69 -0.69
CA ILE A 130 -8.63 18.98 -1.93
C ILE A 130 -9.89 18.67 -2.73
N GLU A 131 -10.95 18.14 -2.10
CA GLU A 131 -12.22 17.88 -2.80
C GLU A 131 -12.89 19.16 -3.32
N GLU A 132 -12.82 20.27 -2.57
CA GLU A 132 -13.33 21.57 -3.02
C GLU A 132 -12.60 22.05 -4.28
N LYS A 133 -11.27 21.97 -4.32
CA LYS A 133 -10.49 22.30 -5.52
C LYS A 133 -10.87 21.39 -6.70
N LEU A 134 -11.04 20.09 -6.46
CA LEU A 134 -11.48 19.13 -7.49
C LEU A 134 -12.91 19.44 -7.99
N ASN A 135 -13.80 19.93 -7.13
CA ASN A 135 -15.15 20.41 -7.48
C ASN A 135 -15.13 21.69 -8.31
N GLN A 136 -14.14 22.56 -8.10
CA GLN A 136 -13.92 23.76 -8.90
C GLN A 136 -13.35 23.48 -10.30
N GLY A 137 -13.09 22.21 -10.63
CA GLY A 137 -12.48 21.83 -11.90
C GLY A 137 -10.96 21.79 -11.86
N HIS A 138 -10.32 22.09 -10.72
CA HIS A 138 -8.87 22.16 -10.63
C HIS A 138 -8.23 20.77 -10.58
N ASN A 139 -6.94 20.70 -10.88
CA ASN A 139 -6.12 19.51 -10.73
C ASN A 139 -5.38 19.53 -9.38
N VAL A 140 -5.18 18.36 -8.80
CA VAL A 140 -4.42 18.17 -7.56
C VAL A 140 -3.35 17.10 -7.79
N VAL A 141 -2.11 17.40 -7.41
CA VAL A 141 -1.00 16.44 -7.39
C VAL A 141 -0.53 16.24 -5.96
N LEU A 142 -0.51 14.98 -5.52
CA LEU A 142 -0.03 14.55 -4.22
C LEU A 142 1.39 14.01 -4.38
N PHE A 143 2.38 14.75 -3.87
CA PHE A 143 3.75 14.26 -3.80
C PHE A 143 3.96 13.49 -2.51
N SER A 144 4.31 12.22 -2.63
CA SER A 144 4.34 11.31 -1.50
C SER A 144 5.61 10.49 -1.39
N ASN A 145 5.85 9.93 -0.20
CA ASN A 145 6.66 8.73 -0.08
C ASN A 145 5.88 7.48 -0.53
N HIS A 146 6.52 6.33 -0.55
CA HIS A 146 5.91 5.08 -1.03
C HIS A 146 6.49 3.94 -0.21
N GLN A 147 5.68 3.03 0.33
CA GLN A 147 6.16 2.01 1.27
C GLN A 147 5.86 0.60 0.81
N THR A 148 4.68 0.36 0.26
CA THR A 148 4.21 -0.97 -0.12
C THR A 148 3.50 -0.95 -1.46
N GLU A 149 3.37 -2.11 -2.08
CA GLU A 149 2.54 -2.26 -3.30
C GLU A 149 1.04 -2.07 -2.99
N ALA A 150 0.67 -2.11 -1.71
CA ALA A 150 -0.70 -1.93 -1.22
C ALA A 150 -1.04 -0.46 -0.88
N ASP A 151 -0.12 0.49 -1.10
CA ASP A 151 -0.31 1.90 -0.77
C ASP A 151 -1.63 2.49 -1.32
N PRO A 152 -2.02 2.25 -2.59
CA PRO A 152 -3.32 2.71 -3.09
C PRO A 152 -4.51 2.21 -2.27
N ALA A 153 -4.48 0.94 -1.85
CA ALA A 153 -5.54 0.34 -1.06
C ALA A 153 -5.54 0.84 0.39
N VAL A 154 -4.37 1.11 0.97
CA VAL A 154 -4.25 1.76 2.28
C VAL A 154 -4.84 3.17 2.24
N ILE A 155 -4.45 3.97 1.24
CA ILE A 155 -4.97 5.34 1.06
C ILE A 155 -6.50 5.32 0.94
N ALA A 156 -7.03 4.47 0.04
CA ALA A 156 -8.46 4.34 -0.16
C ALA A 156 -9.18 3.89 1.11
N LEU A 157 -8.66 2.89 1.83
CA LEU A 157 -9.24 2.40 3.08
C LEU A 157 -9.33 3.48 4.18
N LEU A 158 -8.30 4.31 4.31
CA LEU A 158 -8.28 5.37 5.34
C LEU A 158 -9.22 6.53 5.02
N LEU A 159 -9.59 6.69 3.73
CA LEU A 159 -10.44 7.77 3.25
C LEU A 159 -11.86 7.33 2.86
N GLU A 160 -12.16 6.03 2.82
CA GLU A 160 -13.42 5.46 2.28
C GLU A 160 -14.68 6.06 2.92
N ASN A 161 -14.64 6.39 4.22
CA ASN A 161 -15.80 6.89 4.96
C ASN A 161 -15.98 8.42 4.87
N THR A 162 -14.93 9.17 4.54
CA THR A 162 -14.94 10.64 4.63
C THR A 162 -14.71 11.33 3.29
N HIS A 163 -13.96 10.69 2.39
CA HIS A 163 -13.53 11.24 1.10
C HIS A 163 -13.57 10.13 0.04
N ALA A 164 -14.73 9.49 -0.13
CA ALA A 164 -14.92 8.38 -1.07
C ALA A 164 -14.52 8.77 -2.50
N ARG A 165 -14.80 10.02 -2.91
CA ARG A 165 -14.39 10.53 -4.23
C ARG A 165 -12.87 10.47 -4.42
N ILE A 166 -12.10 10.84 -3.40
CA ILE A 166 -10.63 10.74 -3.44
C ILE A 166 -10.21 9.26 -3.45
N ALA A 167 -10.81 8.44 -2.58
CA ALA A 167 -10.48 7.01 -2.45
C ALA A 167 -10.68 6.22 -3.75
N GLU A 168 -11.68 6.59 -4.55
CA GLU A 168 -12.06 5.89 -5.79
C GLU A 168 -11.41 6.48 -7.04
N ASN A 169 -11.23 7.82 -7.12
CA ASN A 169 -10.83 8.50 -8.35
C ASN A 169 -9.35 8.89 -8.42
N MET A 170 -8.58 8.66 -7.35
CA MET A 170 -7.14 8.93 -7.36
C MET A 170 -6.43 8.12 -8.45
N THR A 171 -5.65 8.82 -9.27
CA THR A 171 -4.80 8.21 -10.30
C THR A 171 -3.37 8.07 -9.77
N TYR A 172 -2.85 6.84 -9.74
CA TYR A 172 -1.53 6.54 -9.21
C TYR A 172 -0.51 6.42 -10.35
N VAL A 173 0.56 7.23 -10.29
CA VAL A 173 1.72 7.05 -11.16
C VAL A 173 2.51 5.85 -10.64
N ALA A 174 2.49 4.75 -11.38
CA ALA A 174 2.98 3.46 -10.91
C ALA A 174 4.01 2.84 -11.86
N GLY A 175 4.88 1.99 -11.31
CA GLY A 175 5.88 1.24 -12.05
C GLY A 175 5.28 0.13 -12.93
N ASP A 176 6.10 -0.47 -13.78
CA ASP A 176 5.73 -1.64 -14.59
C ASP A 176 5.56 -2.92 -13.76
N ARG A 177 6.20 -3.00 -12.60
CA ARG A 177 6.10 -4.18 -11.71
C ARG A 177 4.70 -4.43 -11.20
N VAL A 178 3.92 -3.39 -10.92
CA VAL A 178 2.58 -3.58 -10.36
C VAL A 178 1.64 -4.28 -11.33
N ILE A 179 1.86 -4.14 -12.64
CA ILE A 179 1.07 -4.78 -13.70
C ILE A 179 1.69 -6.07 -14.24
N THR A 180 2.92 -6.41 -13.85
CA THR A 180 3.63 -7.61 -14.36
C THR A 180 3.81 -8.69 -13.30
N ASP A 181 4.04 -8.32 -12.04
CA ASP A 181 4.16 -9.28 -10.93
C ASP A 181 2.78 -9.84 -10.53
N PRO A 182 2.54 -11.16 -10.63
CA PRO A 182 1.28 -11.79 -10.23
C PRO A 182 0.85 -11.51 -8.78
N LEU A 183 1.79 -11.23 -7.87
CA LEU A 183 1.50 -10.89 -6.48
C LEU A 183 1.12 -9.41 -6.31
N CYS A 184 1.56 -8.52 -7.21
CA CYS A 184 1.17 -7.11 -7.19
C CYS A 184 -0.14 -6.86 -7.92
N LYS A 185 -0.40 -7.61 -9.01
CA LYS A 185 -1.58 -7.43 -9.85
C LYS A 185 -2.89 -7.28 -9.05
N PRO A 186 -3.19 -8.10 -8.02
CA PRO A 186 -4.41 -7.92 -7.23
C PRO A 186 -4.55 -6.56 -6.53
N PHE A 187 -3.44 -5.88 -6.22
CA PHE A 187 -3.44 -4.56 -5.59
C PHE A 187 -3.55 -3.42 -6.59
N SER A 188 -3.12 -3.64 -7.83
CA SER A 188 -3.19 -2.66 -8.91
C SER A 188 -4.48 -2.78 -9.73
N MET A 189 -5.04 -3.98 -9.82
CA MET A 189 -6.33 -4.24 -10.46
C MET A 189 -7.45 -3.56 -9.65
N GLY A 190 -8.24 -2.72 -10.33
CA GLY A 190 -9.24 -1.85 -9.67
C GLY A 190 -8.68 -0.51 -9.18
N ARG A 191 -7.51 -0.07 -9.63
CA ARG A 191 -6.97 1.28 -9.39
C ARG A 191 -6.78 2.04 -10.69
N ASN A 192 -6.94 3.37 -10.65
CA ASN A 192 -6.62 4.23 -11.78
C ASN A 192 -5.10 4.41 -11.84
N LEU A 193 -4.46 4.00 -12.93
CA LEU A 193 -3.00 3.99 -13.04
C LEU A 193 -2.53 4.79 -14.26
N ILE A 194 -1.41 5.49 -14.07
CA ILE A 194 -0.54 5.92 -15.16
C ILE A 194 0.76 5.14 -15.03
N CYS A 195 0.92 4.12 -15.85
CA CYS A 195 2.08 3.24 -15.81
C CYS A 195 3.29 3.89 -16.49
N VAL A 196 4.39 3.98 -15.76
CA VAL A 196 5.68 4.48 -16.22
C VAL A 196 6.80 3.54 -15.81
N TYR A 197 7.75 3.28 -16.70
CA TYR A 197 8.98 2.61 -16.35
C TYR A 197 9.85 3.51 -15.49
N SER A 198 10.21 3.02 -14.30
CA SER A 198 11.08 3.76 -13.38
C SER A 198 12.44 4.01 -14.02
N LYS A 199 12.99 5.21 -13.80
CA LYS A 199 14.36 5.54 -14.21
C LYS A 199 15.39 4.57 -13.63
N LYS A 200 15.14 4.03 -12.43
CA LYS A 200 16.00 3.05 -11.74
C LYS A 200 16.17 1.75 -12.53
N HIS A 201 15.16 1.36 -13.30
CA HIS A 201 15.10 0.08 -14.03
C HIS A 201 15.10 0.27 -15.56
N MET A 202 15.37 1.48 -16.04
CA MET A 202 15.35 1.83 -17.46
C MET A 202 16.39 1.03 -18.25
N PHE A 203 17.56 0.79 -17.65
CA PHE A 203 18.73 0.18 -18.28
C PHE A 203 19.05 -1.22 -17.76
N ASP A 204 18.15 -1.84 -16.98
CA ASP A 204 18.36 -3.23 -16.51
C ASP A 204 18.47 -4.22 -17.67
N VAL A 205 17.74 -3.96 -18.76
CA VAL A 205 17.87 -4.65 -20.05
C VAL A 205 18.04 -3.56 -21.11
N PRO A 206 19.28 -3.23 -21.52
CA PRO A 206 19.58 -2.10 -22.41
C PRO A 206 18.78 -2.10 -23.72
N GLU A 207 18.50 -3.29 -24.27
CA GLU A 207 17.76 -3.49 -25.51
C GLU A 207 16.30 -3.02 -25.41
N LEU A 208 15.74 -3.00 -24.20
CA LEU A 208 14.37 -2.55 -23.93
C LEU A 208 14.29 -1.06 -23.61
N ALA A 209 15.41 -0.36 -23.43
CA ALA A 209 15.41 1.03 -22.97
C ALA A 209 14.65 1.98 -23.91
N ASP A 210 14.78 1.82 -25.22
CA ASP A 210 14.07 2.66 -26.19
C ASP A 210 12.57 2.40 -26.21
N MET A 211 12.15 1.15 -26.06
CA MET A 211 10.74 0.78 -25.91
C MET A 211 10.17 1.42 -24.63
N LYS A 212 10.86 1.28 -23.50
CA LYS A 212 10.47 1.85 -22.20
C LYS A 212 10.36 3.38 -22.26
N ARG A 213 11.30 4.06 -22.91
CA ARG A 213 11.23 5.53 -23.12
C ARG A 213 10.03 5.93 -23.97
N LYS A 214 9.76 5.22 -25.07
CA LYS A 214 8.59 5.49 -25.93
C LYS A 214 7.28 5.29 -25.16
N ALA A 215 7.18 4.24 -24.36
CA ALA A 215 6.04 3.99 -23.48
C ALA A 215 5.86 5.13 -22.46
N ASN A 216 6.92 5.56 -21.78
CA ASN A 216 6.85 6.69 -20.85
C ASN A 216 6.40 7.99 -21.52
N ILE A 217 6.92 8.30 -22.72
CA ILE A 217 6.50 9.48 -23.49
C ILE A 217 4.99 9.43 -23.77
N ARG A 218 4.47 8.24 -24.11
CA ARG A 218 3.04 8.04 -24.33
C ARG A 218 2.24 8.27 -23.04
N SER A 219 2.63 7.65 -21.93
CA SER A 219 1.97 7.81 -20.64
C SER A 219 1.93 9.27 -20.18
N LEU A 220 3.03 10.00 -20.35
CA LEU A 220 3.08 11.43 -20.02
C LEU A 220 2.19 12.29 -20.93
N LYS A 221 2.03 11.92 -22.21
CA LYS A 221 1.08 12.58 -23.11
C LYS A 221 -0.37 12.35 -22.69
N GLU A 222 -0.73 11.13 -22.33
CA GLU A 222 -2.07 10.80 -21.82
C GLU A 222 -2.35 11.56 -20.52
N MET A 223 -1.39 11.59 -19.59
CA MET A 223 -1.52 12.36 -18.37
C MET A 223 -1.71 13.86 -18.63
N ALA A 224 -1.01 14.43 -19.61
CA ALA A 224 -1.22 15.82 -20.02
C ALA A 224 -2.62 16.04 -20.64
N VAL A 225 -3.17 15.06 -21.37
CA VAL A 225 -4.56 15.09 -21.87
C VAL A 225 -5.54 15.08 -20.70
N LEU A 226 -5.34 14.20 -19.72
CA LEU A 226 -6.19 14.11 -18.53
C LEU A 226 -6.19 15.43 -17.74
N LEU A 227 -5.02 15.99 -17.46
CA LEU A 227 -4.90 17.25 -16.72
C LEU A 227 -5.55 18.42 -17.46
N ARG A 228 -5.52 18.46 -18.79
CA ARG A 228 -6.29 19.46 -19.58
C ARG A 228 -7.81 19.35 -19.38
N GLY A 229 -8.30 18.17 -19.02
CA GLY A 229 -9.72 17.95 -18.70
C GLY A 229 -10.16 18.49 -17.35
N GLY A 230 -9.22 18.80 -16.45
CA GLY A 230 -9.51 19.28 -15.10
C GLY A 230 -10.06 18.19 -14.16
N SER A 231 -10.29 18.56 -12.90
CA SER A 231 -10.79 17.67 -11.84
C SER A 231 -9.99 16.37 -11.65
N GLN A 232 -8.70 16.38 -11.98
CA GLN A 232 -7.84 15.21 -11.80
C GLN A 232 -7.14 15.25 -10.44
N ILE A 233 -7.07 14.10 -9.77
CA ILE A 233 -6.24 13.89 -8.58
C ILE A 233 -5.20 12.83 -8.89
N VAL A 234 -3.92 13.21 -8.80
CA VAL A 234 -2.79 12.35 -9.16
C VAL A 234 -1.90 12.15 -7.96
N TRP A 235 -1.61 10.90 -7.62
CA TRP A 235 -0.59 10.53 -6.64
C TRP A 235 0.70 10.12 -7.37
N ILE A 236 1.83 10.61 -6.86
CA ILE A 236 3.15 10.20 -7.34
C ILE A 236 4.13 10.13 -6.18
N ALA A 237 4.99 9.11 -6.22
CA ALA A 237 6.19 9.03 -5.38
C ALA A 237 7.46 9.37 -6.17
N PRO A 238 8.01 10.59 -6.05
CA PRO A 238 9.17 11.02 -6.85
C PRO A 238 10.44 10.24 -6.57
N SER A 239 10.54 9.55 -5.43
CA SER A 239 11.65 8.64 -5.15
C SER A 239 11.75 7.51 -6.18
N GLY A 240 10.66 7.21 -6.90
CA GLY A 240 10.58 6.20 -7.95
C GLY A 240 10.65 4.76 -7.44
N GLY A 241 10.48 4.54 -6.14
CA GLY A 241 10.41 3.23 -5.51
C GLY A 241 10.07 3.29 -4.02
N ARG A 242 9.79 2.13 -3.43
CA ARG A 242 9.44 2.00 -2.01
C ARG A 242 10.58 2.47 -1.09
N ASP A 243 10.24 2.98 0.09
CA ASP A 243 11.16 3.31 1.18
C ASP A 243 11.95 2.06 1.60
N ARG A 244 13.11 2.25 2.23
CA ARG A 244 13.94 1.16 2.75
C ARG A 244 14.43 1.50 4.15
N PRO A 245 14.63 0.50 5.02
CA PRO A 245 15.26 0.75 6.29
C PRO A 245 16.71 1.14 6.07
N ASP A 246 17.18 2.09 6.85
CA ASP A 246 18.59 2.42 6.94
C ASP A 246 19.40 1.15 7.32
N PRO A 247 20.49 0.84 6.61
CA PRO A 247 21.20 -0.43 6.76
C PRO A 247 21.92 -0.57 8.11
N GLU A 248 22.24 0.54 8.78
CA GLU A 248 22.97 0.54 10.06
C GLU A 248 22.01 0.54 11.24
N THR A 249 20.99 1.39 11.19
CA THR A 249 20.04 1.62 12.30
C THR A 249 18.78 0.77 12.19
N GLY A 250 18.42 0.32 10.98
CA GLY A 250 17.17 -0.38 10.70
C GLY A 250 15.94 0.53 10.68
N GLU A 251 16.11 1.85 10.80
CA GLU A 251 15.00 2.80 10.83
C GLU A 251 14.47 3.12 9.43
N TRP A 252 13.15 3.29 9.33
CA TRP A 252 12.47 3.63 8.08
C TRP A 252 12.19 5.12 7.99
N TYR A 253 12.51 5.71 6.85
CA TYR A 253 12.22 7.10 6.50
C TYR A 253 11.83 7.22 5.03
N PRO A 254 11.09 8.28 4.64
CA PRO A 254 10.84 8.61 3.24
C PRO A 254 12.12 8.58 2.41
N ALA A 255 12.10 7.90 1.27
CA ALA A 255 13.22 7.92 0.35
C ALA A 255 13.35 9.30 -0.34
N PRO A 256 14.58 9.77 -0.62
CA PRO A 256 14.79 11.06 -1.29
C PRO A 256 14.05 11.17 -2.62
N PHE A 257 13.49 12.35 -2.89
CA PHE A 257 12.78 12.64 -4.12
C PHE A 257 13.75 12.86 -5.29
N ASP A 258 13.43 12.34 -6.47
CA ASP A 258 14.13 12.69 -7.71
C ASP A 258 13.70 14.09 -8.15
N PRO A 259 14.60 15.10 -8.16
CA PRO A 259 14.26 16.48 -8.48
C PRO A 259 13.61 16.62 -9.86
N SER A 260 14.08 15.82 -10.81
CA SER A 260 13.55 15.85 -12.17
C SER A 260 12.13 15.29 -12.28
N SER A 261 11.73 14.37 -11.40
CA SER A 261 10.34 13.88 -11.33
C SER A 261 9.41 14.92 -10.69
N VAL A 262 9.86 15.60 -9.63
CA VAL A 262 9.12 16.71 -9.01
C VAL A 262 8.90 17.85 -10.01
N ASP A 263 9.96 18.30 -10.68
CA ASP A 263 9.89 19.38 -11.67
C ASP A 263 8.99 19.02 -12.85
N ASN A 264 9.08 17.79 -13.38
CA ASN A 264 8.22 17.36 -14.49
C ASN A 264 6.74 17.36 -14.13
N MET A 265 6.38 16.79 -12.98
CA MET A 265 4.98 16.73 -12.54
C MET A 265 4.42 18.11 -12.20
N THR A 266 5.23 18.95 -11.55
CA THR A 266 4.85 20.33 -11.23
C THR A 266 4.59 21.12 -12.51
N ARG A 267 5.46 20.99 -13.51
CA ARG A 267 5.24 21.64 -14.82
C ARG A 267 3.98 21.13 -15.51
N LEU A 268 3.73 19.83 -15.50
CA LEU A 268 2.53 19.26 -16.12
C LEU A 268 1.25 19.75 -15.44
N ALA A 269 1.24 19.83 -14.11
CA ALA A 269 0.09 20.34 -13.36
C ALA A 269 -0.15 21.83 -13.67
N LEU A 270 0.88 22.68 -13.54
CA LEU A 270 0.77 24.13 -13.68
C LEU A 270 0.53 24.61 -15.11
N HIS A 271 0.99 23.86 -16.12
CA HIS A 271 0.88 24.24 -17.54
C HIS A 271 -0.19 23.43 -18.28
N SER A 272 -1.11 22.79 -17.56
CA SER A 272 -2.25 22.07 -18.14
C SER A 272 -3.35 22.99 -18.70
N GLY A 273 -3.28 24.30 -18.47
CA GLY A 273 -4.34 25.24 -18.82
C GLY A 273 -5.52 25.24 -17.83
N VAL A 274 -5.45 24.41 -16.79
CA VAL A 274 -6.36 24.33 -15.66
C VAL A 274 -5.56 24.61 -14.38
N PRO A 275 -6.10 25.33 -13.37
CA PRO A 275 -5.40 25.52 -12.11
C PRO A 275 -4.96 24.19 -11.50
N GLY A 276 -3.69 24.12 -11.10
CA GLY A 276 -3.07 22.92 -10.56
C GLY A 276 -2.50 23.19 -9.18
N HIS A 277 -2.74 22.29 -8.24
CA HIS A 277 -2.34 22.41 -6.84
C HIS A 277 -1.46 21.24 -6.43
N VAL A 278 -0.50 21.52 -5.54
CA VAL A 278 0.49 20.54 -5.12
C VAL A 278 0.49 20.39 -3.61
N PHE A 279 0.24 19.18 -3.14
CA PHE A 279 0.20 18.85 -1.72
C PHE A 279 1.24 17.77 -1.36
N PRO A 280 2.02 17.96 -0.29
CA PRO A 280 2.87 16.91 0.27
C PRO A 280 2.03 15.93 1.10
N LEU A 281 2.16 14.63 0.83
CA LEU A 281 1.42 13.56 1.47
C LEU A 281 2.36 12.51 2.06
N ALA A 282 2.23 12.22 3.35
CA ALA A 282 2.99 11.18 4.02
C ALA A 282 2.16 9.91 4.21
N LEU A 283 2.82 8.77 4.04
CA LEU A 283 2.25 7.44 4.23
C LEU A 283 3.15 6.60 5.13
N LEU A 284 2.56 5.96 6.13
CA LEU A 284 3.23 5.00 6.99
C LEU A 284 2.47 3.67 7.00
N CYS A 285 2.97 2.68 6.29
CA CYS A 285 2.36 1.35 6.18
C CYS A 285 3.32 0.21 5.81
N TYR A 286 4.64 0.43 5.89
CA TYR A 286 5.62 -0.58 5.47
C TYR A 286 5.42 -1.95 6.14
N ASP A 287 4.92 -2.02 7.37
CA ASP A 287 4.71 -3.29 8.09
C ASP A 287 3.63 -4.20 7.46
N ILE A 288 2.70 -3.64 6.67
CA ILE A 288 1.66 -4.42 5.98
C ILE A 288 2.27 -5.38 4.97
N MET A 289 3.20 -4.88 4.16
CA MET A 289 3.86 -5.64 3.10
C MET A 289 5.22 -5.02 2.80
N PRO A 290 6.22 -5.20 3.70
CA PRO A 290 7.48 -4.50 3.59
C PRO A 290 8.23 -4.95 2.34
N PRO A 291 8.93 -4.03 1.67
CA PRO A 291 9.83 -4.41 0.60
C PRO A 291 10.99 -5.26 1.11
N PRO A 292 11.62 -6.05 0.22
CA PRO A 292 12.91 -6.66 0.54
C PRO A 292 13.94 -5.59 0.89
N ARG A 293 14.89 -5.95 1.76
CA ARG A 293 15.93 -5.02 2.24
C ARG A 293 16.79 -4.45 1.11
N GLN A 294 16.99 -5.22 0.05
CA GLN A 294 17.70 -4.79 -1.15
C GLN A 294 16.74 -4.70 -2.34
N VAL A 295 17.13 -3.95 -3.37
CA VAL A 295 16.34 -3.89 -4.60
C VAL A 295 16.62 -5.18 -5.39
N GLU A 296 15.65 -6.10 -5.38
CA GLU A 296 15.73 -7.36 -6.13
C GLU A 296 15.31 -7.13 -7.58
N LYS A 297 16.03 -7.75 -8.53
CA LYS A 297 15.76 -7.63 -9.97
C LYS A 297 14.73 -8.65 -10.47
N GLU A 298 14.67 -9.81 -9.82
CA GLU A 298 13.81 -10.93 -10.20
C GLU A 298 12.43 -10.83 -9.54
N ILE A 299 11.42 -11.45 -10.16
CA ILE A 299 10.06 -11.60 -9.61
C ILE A 299 10.00 -12.90 -8.81
N GLY A 300 9.19 -12.95 -7.75
CA GLY A 300 9.01 -14.14 -6.91
C GLY A 300 9.60 -14.01 -5.49
N GLU A 301 9.93 -12.78 -5.08
CA GLU A 301 10.42 -12.48 -3.74
C GLU A 301 9.44 -12.92 -2.65
N LYS A 302 9.98 -13.41 -1.53
CA LYS A 302 9.17 -13.78 -0.36
C LYS A 302 8.55 -12.53 0.25
N ARG A 303 7.22 -12.45 0.26
CA ARG A 303 6.48 -11.35 0.88
C ARG A 303 6.12 -11.69 2.32
N LEU A 304 6.46 -10.79 3.24
CA LEU A 304 5.96 -10.82 4.61
C LEU A 304 4.71 -9.96 4.66
N VAL A 305 3.71 -10.38 5.44
CA VAL A 305 2.51 -9.59 5.71
C VAL A 305 2.23 -9.55 7.21
N SER A 306 1.75 -8.42 7.70
CA SER A 306 1.45 -8.22 9.12
C SER A 306 0.13 -7.49 9.30
N PHE A 307 -0.56 -7.79 10.41
CA PHE A 307 -1.65 -6.96 10.90
C PHE A 307 -1.06 -5.80 11.71
N CYS A 308 -1.26 -4.55 11.28
CA CYS A 308 -0.64 -3.38 11.90
C CYS A 308 -1.45 -2.10 11.71
N GLY A 309 -1.15 -1.09 12.53
CA GLY A 309 -1.63 0.28 12.34
C GLY A 309 -0.93 0.96 11.15
N VAL A 310 -1.62 1.90 10.51
CA VAL A 310 -1.12 2.69 9.38
C VAL A 310 -1.42 4.17 9.50
N GLY A 311 -0.64 5.00 8.82
CA GLY A 311 -0.71 6.46 8.88
C GLY A 311 -0.96 7.08 7.51
N LEU A 312 -2.08 7.78 7.42
CA LEU A 312 -2.47 8.84 6.47
C LEU A 312 -2.00 10.24 6.88
N SER A 313 -1.29 11.06 6.10
CA SER A 313 -1.26 12.51 6.38
C SER A 313 -1.08 13.33 5.11
N VAL A 314 -1.73 14.50 5.05
CA VAL A 314 -1.46 15.55 4.07
C VAL A 314 -1.14 16.86 4.79
N ALA A 315 -0.30 17.72 4.22
CA ALA A 315 -0.07 19.07 4.74
C ALA A 315 -0.42 20.12 3.68
N SER A 316 -0.43 21.39 4.07
CA SER A 316 -0.87 22.50 3.22
C SER A 316 -0.16 22.54 1.87
N GLU A 317 -0.85 23.11 0.88
CA GLU A 317 -0.34 23.32 -0.46
C GLU A 317 1.01 24.07 -0.44
N ILE A 318 1.97 23.60 -1.23
CA ILE A 318 3.25 24.31 -1.44
C ILE A 318 3.27 24.87 -2.85
N SER A 319 3.19 26.19 -2.94
CA SER A 319 3.23 26.93 -4.22
C SER A 319 4.65 27.02 -4.76
N PHE A 320 4.87 26.50 -5.97
CA PHE A 320 6.14 26.68 -6.66
C PHE A 320 6.47 28.16 -6.90
N GLN A 321 5.45 28.99 -7.18
CA GLN A 321 5.64 30.42 -7.44
C GLN A 321 6.15 31.16 -6.21
N GLU A 322 5.60 30.86 -5.03
CA GLU A 322 6.01 31.48 -3.77
C GLU A 322 7.44 31.07 -3.39
N VAL A 323 7.77 29.78 -3.52
CA VAL A 323 9.14 29.31 -3.27
C VAL A 323 10.11 29.92 -4.28
N ALA A 324 9.77 29.93 -5.57
CA ALA A 324 10.62 30.49 -6.61
C ALA A 324 10.85 31.99 -6.45
N ALA A 325 9.88 32.75 -5.93
CA ALA A 325 10.05 34.18 -5.69
C ALA A 325 11.15 34.52 -4.67
N ALA A 326 11.54 33.56 -3.82
CA ALA A 326 12.63 33.73 -2.86
C ALA A 326 14.03 33.45 -3.44
N HIS A 327 14.13 33.04 -4.71
CA HIS A 327 15.39 32.64 -5.35
C HIS A 327 15.57 33.31 -6.71
N GLU A 328 16.73 33.94 -6.93
CA GLU A 328 17.08 34.53 -8.22
C GLU A 328 17.43 33.48 -9.29
N ASP A 329 17.98 32.34 -8.86
CA ASP A 329 18.41 31.24 -9.72
C ASP A 329 17.31 30.19 -9.87
N PRO A 330 16.79 29.94 -11.09
CA PRO A 330 15.75 28.95 -11.33
C PRO A 330 16.11 27.52 -10.90
N GLU A 331 17.39 27.14 -10.95
CA GLU A 331 17.79 25.79 -10.52
C GLU A 331 17.80 25.68 -8.99
N LYS A 332 18.21 26.74 -8.28
CA LYS A 332 18.08 26.79 -6.82
C LYS A 332 16.62 26.81 -6.37
N ALA A 333 15.74 27.49 -7.09
CA ALA A 333 14.30 27.48 -6.83
C ALA A 333 13.72 26.06 -6.92
N LYS A 334 14.10 25.28 -7.94
CA LYS A 334 13.66 23.88 -8.07
C LYS A 334 14.14 23.00 -6.94
N VAL A 335 15.40 23.15 -6.52
CA VAL A 335 15.96 22.41 -5.38
C VAL A 335 15.23 22.78 -4.09
N ALA A 336 15.06 24.07 -3.81
CA ALA A 336 14.35 24.54 -2.62
C ALA A 336 12.89 24.06 -2.59
N TYR A 337 12.21 24.04 -3.74
CA TYR A 337 10.85 23.52 -3.84
C TYR A 337 10.76 22.01 -3.55
N GLN A 338 11.68 21.22 -4.13
CA GLN A 338 11.75 19.79 -3.86
C GLN A 338 12.07 19.51 -2.38
N GLU A 339 12.99 20.27 -1.79
CA GLU A 339 13.34 20.16 -0.37
C GLU A 339 12.15 20.52 0.52
N ALA A 340 11.41 21.58 0.21
CA ALA A 340 10.21 21.96 0.96
C ALA A 340 9.15 20.84 0.97
N LEU A 341 8.89 20.23 -0.20
CA LEU A 341 7.98 19.10 -0.31
C LEU A 341 8.48 17.89 0.50
N TYR A 342 9.75 17.52 0.34
CA TYR A 342 10.34 16.37 1.02
C TYR A 342 10.38 16.55 2.55
N ASN A 343 10.74 17.75 3.01
CA ASN A 343 10.77 18.09 4.43
C ASN A 343 9.36 18.02 5.04
N SER A 344 8.35 18.53 4.34
CA SER A 344 6.96 18.43 4.79
C SER A 344 6.49 16.97 4.88
N VAL A 345 6.79 16.13 3.88
CA VAL A 345 6.48 14.69 3.93
C VAL A 345 7.19 14.02 5.11
N THR A 346 8.44 14.37 5.37
CA THR A 346 9.24 13.80 6.47
C THR A 346 8.70 14.22 7.84
N GLU A 347 8.32 15.49 8.00
CA GLU A 347 7.70 16.00 9.23
C GLU A 347 6.40 15.24 9.55
N GLN A 348 5.50 15.16 8.57
CA GLN A 348 4.25 14.41 8.69
C GLN A 348 4.50 12.93 9.02
N TYR A 349 5.44 12.30 8.32
CA TYR A 349 5.82 10.91 8.54
C TYR A 349 6.29 10.66 9.97
N ASN A 350 7.09 11.57 10.54
CA ASN A 350 7.58 11.45 11.91
C ASN A 350 6.45 11.55 12.94
N VAL A 351 5.45 12.40 12.70
CA VAL A 351 4.25 12.47 13.56
C VAL A 351 3.48 11.15 13.52
N LEU A 352 3.27 10.58 12.31
CA LEU A 352 2.66 9.26 12.15
C LEU A 352 3.47 8.15 12.85
N LYS A 353 4.80 8.21 12.74
CA LYS A 353 5.74 7.28 13.39
C LYS A 353 5.60 7.33 14.92
N SER A 354 5.53 8.52 15.51
CA SER A 354 5.29 8.70 16.96
C SER A 354 3.91 8.20 17.39
N ALA A 355 2.87 8.47 16.60
CA ALA A 355 1.51 8.01 16.90
C ALA A 355 1.42 6.47 16.95
N ILE A 356 2.00 5.80 15.95
CA ILE A 356 1.83 4.36 15.72
C ILE A 356 2.90 3.55 16.47
N TYR A 357 4.18 3.82 16.22
CA TYR A 357 5.27 3.06 16.83
C TYR A 357 5.70 3.63 18.19
N GLY A 358 5.61 4.94 18.38
CA GLY A 358 5.78 5.58 19.69
C GLY A 358 4.60 5.34 20.64
N LYS A 359 3.45 4.86 20.12
CA LYS A 359 2.22 4.58 20.86
C LYS A 359 1.61 5.81 21.54
N GLU A 360 1.91 6.99 21.01
CA GLU A 360 1.35 8.25 21.49
C GLU A 360 -0.09 8.48 20.99
N GLY A 361 -0.49 7.78 19.93
CA GLY A 361 -1.79 7.93 19.28
C GLY A 361 -2.09 9.38 18.91
N LEU A 362 -3.28 9.87 19.25
CA LEU A 362 -3.68 11.26 18.97
C LEU A 362 -2.79 12.31 19.66
N ALA A 363 -2.12 11.96 20.75
CA ALA A 363 -1.24 12.87 21.48
C ALA A 363 0.04 13.23 20.71
N ALA A 364 0.39 12.47 19.67
CA ALA A 364 1.50 12.81 18.76
C ALA A 364 1.20 14.04 17.88
N SER A 365 -0.05 14.51 17.85
CA SER A 365 -0.43 15.66 17.04
C SER A 365 0.41 16.89 17.35
N THR A 366 0.78 17.62 16.30
CA THR A 366 1.53 18.87 16.37
C THR A 366 0.66 20.03 15.84
N PRO A 367 1.09 21.29 15.99
CA PRO A 367 0.37 22.41 15.35
C PRO A 367 0.25 22.29 13.82
N SER A 368 1.17 21.57 13.17
CA SER A 368 1.21 21.33 11.72
C SER A 368 0.50 20.04 11.30
N VAL A 369 0.28 19.08 12.20
CA VAL A 369 -0.31 17.77 11.92
C VAL A 369 -1.32 17.39 13.01
N SER A 370 -2.60 17.58 12.72
CA SER A 370 -3.71 17.19 13.59
C SER A 370 -4.19 15.77 13.26
N LEU A 371 -3.93 14.80 14.14
CA LEU A 371 -4.32 13.41 13.92
C LEU A 371 -5.77 13.14 14.29
N SER A 372 -6.39 12.20 13.58
CA SER A 372 -7.77 11.75 13.79
C SER A 372 -7.94 10.28 13.40
N GLN A 373 -9.06 9.68 13.81
CA GLN A 373 -9.47 8.33 13.40
C GLN A 373 -10.92 8.39 12.85
N PRO A 374 -11.11 8.72 11.56
CA PRO A 374 -12.42 9.08 11.00
C PRO A 374 -13.41 7.91 10.82
N TRP A 375 -13.15 6.79 11.47
CA TRP A 375 -13.99 5.58 11.46
C TRP A 375 -14.37 5.14 12.88
N VAL A 376 -13.91 5.85 13.91
CA VAL A 376 -14.21 5.60 15.34
C VAL A 376 -15.43 6.39 15.79
#